data_AF-A0A2I1D7Y7-F1
#
_entry.id   AF-A0A2I1D7Y7-F1
#
_cell.length_a   1.000
_cell.length_b   1.000
_cell.length_c   1.000
_cell.angle_alpha   90.00
_cell.angle_beta   90.00
_cell.angle_gamma   90.00
#
_symmetry.space_group_name_H-M   'P 1'
#
loop_
_entity.id
_entity.type
_entity.pdbx_description
1 polymer ?
#
loop_
_entity_poly.entity_id
_entity_poly.type
_entity_poly.pdbx_seq_one_letter_code
_entity_poly.pdbx_strand_id
1 'polypeptide(L)'
;MGDDLLKGEDNDQRFEVFQSTGDGVDFRVLSWQWASIIFLKLTFATGVMTIPGQLYILGAAPGSLVVLGWGIINTYAGVVQGNFRNRHPMCHSVADMAGVVGGPLLREVAGVCFIASWIICAASGINGATTALNALSDHATCTNWYALAVTAVVVLVASLRKFGELSWISWAGFVSVFAAVFIVVIGVTLRDRPAGAPQTGDYDFGYHAVAFPSFVQGISAAATLFSASAGTSAFLPVISEMRQPRDYKKSLYLCMLTVTAAYLSFGLVVYRWCGKWITTPSLGSAGPTLKKVSYGVGLLGIIVTGILYVHVSAKYIFVRILRGSTHLQSNTFTHWATWLSCTVGLSIVAFLLAAAIPIFNYLLGLAGSLGFAPIALILPPWLWIFDHGEWRTSSSPVKMVVYYLHWVWVLIGVFMTVGGTYGILQSVVDAYRSGDIGGTFSCADNS
;
A
#
# COMPACT_ATOMS: atom_id res chain seq x y z
N MET A 1 -40.33 -1.23 -17.60
CA MET A 1 -39.27 -1.72 -16.68
C MET A 1 -37.86 -1.66 -17.28
N GLY A 2 -37.69 -1.44 -18.60
CA GLY A 2 -36.38 -1.17 -19.22
C GLY A 2 -35.97 0.31 -19.20
N ASP A 3 -36.92 1.24 -19.40
CA ASP A 3 -36.63 2.68 -19.50
C ASP A 3 -36.18 3.34 -18.20
N ASP A 4 -36.66 2.88 -17.04
CA ASP A 4 -36.26 3.44 -15.74
C ASP A 4 -34.85 2.99 -15.30
N LEU A 5 -34.39 1.82 -15.77
CA LEU A 5 -33.01 1.37 -15.56
C LEU A 5 -32.03 2.19 -16.41
N LEU A 6 -32.40 2.49 -17.65
CA LEU A 6 -31.58 3.31 -18.56
C LEU A 6 -31.51 4.78 -18.10
N LYS A 7 -32.61 5.35 -17.57
CA LYS A 7 -32.58 6.71 -16.99
C LYS A 7 -31.76 6.81 -15.70
N GLY A 8 -31.68 5.73 -14.91
CA GLY A 8 -30.80 5.65 -13.75
C GLY A 8 -29.31 5.62 -14.14
N GLU A 9 -28.96 4.88 -15.19
CA GLU A 9 -27.59 4.81 -15.70
C GLU A 9 -27.12 6.12 -16.34
N ASP A 10 -28.00 6.86 -17.02
CA ASP A 10 -27.66 8.13 -17.68
C ASP A 10 -27.50 9.30 -16.68
N ASN A 11 -28.22 9.23 -15.54
CA ASN A 11 -28.09 10.23 -14.47
C ASN A 11 -26.82 10.04 -13.63
N ASP A 12 -26.42 8.78 -13.38
CA ASP A 12 -25.17 8.45 -12.67
C ASP A 12 -23.92 8.88 -13.47
N GLN A 13 -23.99 8.98 -14.81
CA GLN A 13 -22.86 9.36 -15.66
C GLN A 13 -22.43 10.83 -15.53
N ARG A 14 -23.37 11.74 -15.25
CA ARG A 14 -23.07 13.19 -15.16
C ARG A 14 -22.13 13.56 -14.02
N PHE A 15 -22.12 12.73 -12.97
CA PHE A 15 -21.35 12.99 -11.77
C PHE A 15 -19.95 12.38 -11.80
N GLU A 16 -19.61 11.53 -12.79
CA GLU A 16 -18.28 10.93 -12.87
C GLU A 16 -17.21 11.95 -13.33
N VAL A 17 -15.97 11.83 -12.80
CA VAL A 17 -14.84 12.73 -13.15
C VAL A 17 -14.47 12.65 -14.61
N PHE A 18 -14.60 11.45 -15.19
CA PHE A 18 -14.28 11.20 -16.58
C PHE A 18 -15.57 10.96 -17.35
N GLN A 19 -15.96 11.96 -18.15
CA GLN A 19 -17.10 11.87 -19.06
C GLN A 19 -16.67 11.22 -20.39
N SER A 20 -17.59 10.49 -21.03
CA SER A 20 -17.38 9.99 -22.39
C SER A 20 -17.62 11.13 -23.37
N THR A 21 -16.54 11.69 -23.91
CA THR A 21 -16.59 12.77 -24.91
C THR A 21 -16.20 12.21 -26.28
N GLY A 22 -16.96 12.54 -27.33
CA GLY A 22 -16.75 12.01 -28.69
C GLY A 22 -15.36 12.25 -29.29
N ASP A 23 -14.66 13.30 -28.86
CA ASP A 23 -13.30 13.68 -29.34
C ASP A 23 -12.22 13.60 -28.24
N GLY A 24 -12.55 13.12 -27.05
CA GLY A 24 -11.64 13.04 -25.91
C GLY A 24 -11.19 11.62 -25.58
N VAL A 25 -10.19 11.50 -24.70
CA VAL A 25 -9.67 10.20 -24.26
C VAL A 25 -10.70 9.52 -23.36
N ASP A 26 -11.14 8.31 -23.73
CA ASP A 26 -12.00 7.48 -22.87
C ASP A 26 -11.20 6.84 -21.72
N PHE A 27 -11.57 7.17 -20.48
CA PHE A 27 -10.94 6.65 -19.27
C PHE A 27 -11.73 5.49 -18.63
N ARG A 28 -12.97 5.19 -19.06
CA ARG A 28 -13.84 4.18 -18.43
C ARG A 28 -13.73 2.81 -19.10
N VAL A 29 -12.52 2.26 -19.13
CA VAL A 29 -12.21 1.06 -19.92
C VAL A 29 -12.07 -0.22 -19.09
N LEU A 30 -12.05 -0.14 -17.75
CA LEU A 30 -11.69 -1.28 -16.89
C LEU A 30 -12.89 -2.18 -16.53
N SER A 31 -12.70 -3.51 -16.64
CA SER A 31 -13.64 -4.48 -16.07
C SER A 31 -13.29 -4.79 -14.61
N TRP A 32 -14.20 -5.46 -13.88
CA TRP A 32 -13.96 -5.81 -12.47
C TRP A 32 -12.79 -6.80 -12.30
N GLN A 33 -12.54 -7.68 -13.27
CA GLN A 33 -11.38 -8.58 -13.25
C GLN A 33 -10.07 -7.79 -13.35
N TRP A 34 -10.00 -6.84 -14.29
CA TRP A 34 -8.84 -5.95 -14.43
C TRP A 34 -8.62 -5.09 -13.17
N ALA A 35 -9.69 -4.55 -12.60
CA ALA A 35 -9.61 -3.81 -11.34
C ALA A 35 -9.09 -4.69 -10.18
N SER A 36 -9.48 -5.97 -10.12
CA SER A 36 -8.99 -6.92 -9.10
C SER A 36 -7.48 -7.07 -9.14
N ILE A 37 -6.89 -7.14 -10.34
CA ILE A 37 -5.44 -7.26 -10.53
C ILE A 37 -4.72 -5.97 -10.16
N ILE A 38 -5.29 -4.82 -10.49
CA ILE A 38 -4.74 -3.53 -10.06
C ILE A 38 -4.75 -3.43 -8.52
N PHE A 39 -5.85 -3.83 -7.87
CA PHE A 39 -5.93 -3.87 -6.41
C PHE A 39 -4.90 -4.82 -5.80
N LEU A 40 -4.78 -6.03 -6.38
CA LEU A 40 -3.78 -7.01 -5.97
C LEU A 40 -2.38 -6.43 -6.10
N LYS A 41 -2.07 -5.77 -7.21
CA LYS A 41 -0.75 -5.20 -7.44
C LYS A 41 -0.43 -4.07 -6.46
N LEU A 42 -1.38 -3.19 -6.20
CA LEU A 42 -1.22 -2.07 -5.26
C LEU A 42 -1.01 -2.56 -3.82
N THR A 43 -1.57 -3.72 -3.48
CA THR A 43 -1.61 -4.22 -2.09
C THR A 43 -0.52 -5.26 -1.83
N PHE A 44 -0.41 -6.29 -2.68
CA PHE A 44 0.36 -7.52 -2.43
C PHE A 44 1.87 -7.30 -2.26
N ALA A 45 2.46 -6.42 -3.07
CA ALA A 45 3.90 -6.43 -3.30
C ALA A 45 4.72 -6.05 -2.06
N THR A 46 4.29 -5.03 -1.31
CA THR A 46 5.04 -4.53 -0.14
C THR A 46 4.76 -5.35 1.11
N GLY A 47 3.52 -5.78 1.31
CA GLY A 47 3.12 -6.48 2.52
C GLY A 47 3.81 -7.83 2.70
N VAL A 48 3.77 -8.68 1.67
CA VAL A 48 4.30 -10.06 1.73
C VAL A 48 5.78 -10.14 2.10
N MET A 49 6.54 -9.10 1.74
CA MET A 49 7.98 -9.00 1.98
C MET A 49 8.33 -8.66 3.44
N THR A 50 7.39 -8.11 4.21
CA THR A 50 7.62 -7.65 5.59
C THR A 50 7.04 -8.57 6.65
N ILE A 51 5.95 -9.25 6.34
CA ILE A 51 5.17 -10.05 7.30
C ILE A 51 6.03 -11.07 8.05
N PRO A 52 6.91 -11.87 7.42
CA PRO A 52 7.71 -12.85 8.17
C PRO A 52 8.49 -12.23 9.33
N GLY A 53 9.14 -11.08 9.12
CA GLY A 53 9.89 -10.39 10.17
C GLY A 53 9.00 -9.86 11.29
N GLN A 54 7.77 -9.44 10.98
CA GLN A 54 6.81 -9.00 12.00
C GLN A 54 6.27 -10.18 12.83
N LEU A 55 6.17 -11.37 12.24
CA LEU A 55 5.81 -12.59 12.99
C LEU A 55 6.90 -13.00 13.98
N TYR A 56 8.17 -12.68 13.72
CA TYR A 56 9.22 -12.86 14.72
C TYR A 56 9.01 -11.95 15.95
N ILE A 57 8.68 -10.68 15.71
CA ILE A 57 8.48 -9.69 16.78
C ILE A 57 7.24 -10.00 17.63
N LEU A 58 6.11 -10.36 17.00
CA LEU A 58 4.84 -10.60 17.68
C LEU A 58 4.65 -12.06 18.12
N GLY A 59 5.41 -12.98 17.53
CA GLY A 59 5.15 -14.42 17.60
C GLY A 59 4.19 -14.88 16.50
N ALA A 60 4.26 -16.16 16.16
CA ALA A 60 3.50 -16.75 15.06
C ALA A 60 1.98 -16.60 15.28
N ALA A 61 1.48 -16.89 16.48
CA ALA A 61 0.05 -16.84 16.77
C ALA A 61 -0.48 -15.40 16.90
N PRO A 62 0.08 -14.50 17.74
CA PRO A 62 -0.41 -13.13 17.83
C PRO A 62 -0.25 -12.36 16.51
N GLY A 63 0.89 -12.54 15.83
CA GLY A 63 1.13 -11.92 14.52
C GLY A 63 0.14 -12.37 13.45
N SER A 64 -0.22 -13.67 13.43
CA SER A 64 -1.27 -14.19 12.54
C SER A 64 -2.65 -13.57 12.81
N LEU A 65 -3.02 -13.41 14.08
CA LEU A 65 -4.26 -12.75 14.46
C LEU A 65 -4.28 -11.28 14.04
N VAL A 66 -3.14 -10.58 14.14
CA VAL A 66 -2.99 -9.20 13.67
C VAL A 66 -3.13 -9.12 12.14
N VAL A 67 -2.50 -10.02 11.38
CA VAL A 67 -2.66 -10.10 9.91
C VAL A 67 -4.12 -10.32 9.52
N LEU A 68 -4.80 -11.28 10.16
CA LEU A 68 -6.21 -11.57 9.89
C LEU A 68 -7.12 -10.40 10.30
N GLY A 69 -6.91 -9.82 11.47
CA GLY A 69 -7.67 -8.70 11.99
C GLY A 69 -7.57 -7.48 11.08
N TRP A 70 -6.35 -7.10 10.68
CA TRP A 70 -6.17 -6.01 9.71
C TRP A 70 -6.74 -6.34 8.34
N GLY A 71 -6.60 -7.58 7.85
CA GLY A 71 -7.21 -8.01 6.60
C GLY A 71 -8.74 -7.82 6.61
N ILE A 72 -9.42 -8.22 7.69
CA ILE A 72 -10.86 -8.06 7.86
C ILE A 72 -11.24 -6.57 7.95
N ILE A 73 -10.57 -5.80 8.81
CA ILE A 73 -10.85 -4.38 9.01
C ILE A 73 -10.63 -3.58 7.73
N ASN A 74 -9.53 -3.82 7.01
CA ASN A 74 -9.24 -3.13 5.74
C ASN A 74 -10.23 -3.53 4.64
N THR A 75 -10.67 -4.80 4.61
CA THR A 75 -11.73 -5.22 3.69
C THR A 75 -13.03 -4.46 3.99
N TYR A 76 -13.40 -4.37 5.26
CA TYR A 76 -14.59 -3.64 5.67
C TYR A 76 -14.49 -2.14 5.40
N ALA A 77 -13.32 -1.52 5.62
CA ALA A 77 -13.04 -0.15 5.22
C ALA A 77 -13.29 0.09 3.73
N GLY A 78 -12.80 -0.80 2.86
CA GLY A 78 -13.04 -0.72 1.42
C GLY A 78 -14.53 -0.81 1.05
N VAL A 79 -15.29 -1.65 1.75
CA VAL A 79 -16.75 -1.76 1.57
C VAL A 79 -17.45 -0.46 1.98
N VAL A 80 -17.08 0.10 3.13
CA VAL A 80 -17.66 1.34 3.64
C VAL A 80 -17.36 2.51 2.70
N GLN A 81 -16.10 2.68 2.29
CA GLN A 81 -15.68 3.74 1.36
C GLN A 81 -16.44 3.63 0.03
N GLY A 82 -16.52 2.44 -0.57
CA GLY A 82 -17.23 2.28 -1.84
C GLY A 82 -18.75 2.43 -1.70
N ASN A 83 -19.36 2.02 -0.58
CA ASN A 83 -20.78 2.29 -0.30
C ASN A 83 -21.04 3.79 -0.09
N PHE A 84 -20.12 4.51 0.55
CA PHE A 84 -20.21 5.95 0.72
C PHE A 84 -20.11 6.65 -0.64
N ARG A 85 -19.14 6.28 -1.49
CA ARG A 85 -19.04 6.76 -2.88
C ARG A 85 -20.35 6.61 -3.64
N ASN A 86 -20.97 5.43 -3.57
CA ASN A 86 -22.20 5.15 -4.32
C ASN A 86 -23.42 5.94 -3.79
N ARG A 87 -23.39 6.39 -2.52
CA ARG A 87 -24.42 7.27 -1.94
C ARG A 87 -24.13 8.75 -2.15
N HIS A 88 -22.86 9.10 -2.35
CA HIS A 88 -22.38 10.47 -2.55
C HIS A 88 -21.58 10.56 -3.87
N PRO A 89 -22.26 10.62 -5.04
CA PRO A 89 -21.63 10.47 -6.36
C PRO A 89 -20.52 11.48 -6.69
N MET A 90 -20.53 12.65 -6.03
CA MET A 90 -19.49 13.69 -6.15
C MET A 90 -18.13 13.30 -5.53
N CYS A 91 -18.07 12.17 -4.80
CA CYS A 91 -16.86 11.72 -4.12
C CYS A 91 -15.99 10.85 -5.04
N HIS A 92 -14.90 11.42 -5.54
CA HIS A 92 -13.97 10.71 -6.44
C HIS A 92 -12.63 10.35 -5.80
N SER A 93 -12.41 10.84 -4.58
CA SER A 93 -11.24 10.57 -3.77
C SER A 93 -11.64 10.45 -2.30
N VAL A 94 -10.78 9.83 -1.49
CA VAL A 94 -10.97 9.82 -0.03
C VAL A 94 -11.01 11.23 0.56
N ALA A 95 -10.30 12.18 -0.05
CA ALA A 95 -10.33 13.58 0.36
C ALA A 95 -11.70 14.22 0.09
N ASP A 96 -12.32 13.92 -1.05
CA ASP A 96 -13.68 14.39 -1.33
C ASP A 96 -14.68 13.84 -0.30
N MET A 97 -14.56 12.55 0.09
CA MET A 97 -15.39 11.94 1.15
C MET A 97 -15.20 12.62 2.51
N ALA A 98 -13.94 12.89 2.88
CA ALA A 98 -13.58 13.64 4.06
C ALA A 98 -14.19 15.06 4.05
N GLY A 99 -14.24 15.69 2.88
CA GLY A 99 -14.89 16.99 2.68
C GLY A 99 -16.40 16.97 2.94
N VAL A 100 -17.08 15.88 2.57
CA VAL A 100 -18.52 15.73 2.82
C VAL A 100 -18.80 15.63 4.33
N VAL A 101 -18.01 14.86 5.07
CA VAL A 101 -18.30 14.59 6.50
C VAL A 101 -17.72 15.63 7.47
N GLY A 102 -16.68 16.37 7.07
CA GLY A 102 -15.98 17.31 7.96
C GLY A 102 -15.56 18.64 7.31
N GLY A 103 -16.08 18.95 6.11
CA GLY A 103 -15.86 20.23 5.46
C GLY A 103 -14.46 20.42 4.83
N PRO A 104 -14.14 21.65 4.38
CA PRO A 104 -12.93 21.93 3.59
C PRO A 104 -11.62 21.61 4.31
N LEU A 105 -11.55 21.84 5.62
CA LEU A 105 -10.33 21.54 6.39
C LEU A 105 -10.03 20.04 6.38
N LEU A 106 -11.03 19.19 6.67
CA LEU A 106 -10.85 17.75 6.70
C LEU A 106 -10.52 17.18 5.32
N ARG A 107 -11.06 17.78 4.24
CA ARG A 107 -10.68 17.46 2.87
C ARG A 107 -9.19 17.66 2.62
N GLU A 108 -8.64 18.82 2.99
CA GLU A 108 -7.21 19.10 2.77
C GLU A 108 -6.31 18.23 3.65
N VAL A 109 -6.70 18.00 4.92
CA VAL A 109 -5.96 17.08 5.81
C VAL A 109 -5.94 15.66 5.23
N ALA A 110 -7.08 15.13 4.80
CA ALA A 110 -7.15 13.81 4.17
C ALA A 110 -6.36 13.74 2.85
N GLY A 111 -6.35 14.83 2.08
CA GLY A 111 -5.53 14.95 0.86
C GLY A 111 -4.02 14.88 1.15
N VAL A 112 -3.56 15.61 2.17
CA VAL A 112 -2.16 15.57 2.61
C VAL A 112 -1.79 14.18 3.12
N CYS A 113 -2.62 13.55 3.95
CA CYS A 113 -2.41 12.18 4.41
C CYS A 113 -2.36 11.19 3.22
N PHE A 114 -3.25 11.33 2.23
CA PHE A 114 -3.24 10.49 1.04
C PHE A 114 -1.91 10.60 0.27
N ILE A 115 -1.45 11.82 -0.01
CA ILE A 115 -0.17 12.05 -0.71
C ILE A 115 0.98 11.47 0.12
N ALA A 116 1.03 11.77 1.42
CA ALA A 116 2.08 11.29 2.31
C ALA A 116 2.15 9.74 2.32
N SER A 117 1.03 9.04 2.46
CA SER A 117 0.97 7.57 2.45
C SER A 117 1.62 6.99 1.20
N TRP A 118 1.17 7.43 0.02
CA TRP A 118 1.61 6.86 -1.25
C TRP A 118 3.05 7.26 -1.59
N ILE A 119 3.52 8.42 -1.16
CA ILE A 119 4.92 8.84 -1.34
C ILE A 119 5.88 8.06 -0.45
N ILE A 120 5.51 7.80 0.81
CA ILE A 120 6.30 6.93 1.68
C ILE A 120 6.29 5.49 1.16
N CYS A 121 5.16 5.01 0.64
CA CYS A 121 5.11 3.72 -0.06
C CYS A 121 5.98 3.72 -1.32
N ALA A 122 5.99 4.80 -2.11
CA ALA A 122 6.87 4.91 -3.28
C ALA A 122 8.35 4.85 -2.87
N ALA A 123 8.72 5.51 -1.77
CA ALA A 123 10.05 5.40 -1.18
C ALA A 123 10.39 3.94 -0.80
N SER A 124 9.44 3.18 -0.24
CA SER A 124 9.64 1.75 0.04
C SER A 124 9.84 0.95 -1.25
N GLY A 125 9.13 1.28 -2.33
CA GLY A 125 9.30 0.66 -3.64
C GLY A 125 10.69 0.94 -4.24
N ILE A 126 11.18 2.18 -4.13
CA ILE A 126 12.55 2.54 -4.51
C ILE A 126 13.55 1.75 -3.68
N ASN A 127 13.40 1.74 -2.35
CA ASN A 127 14.27 0.99 -1.43
C ASN A 127 14.31 -0.50 -1.79
N GLY A 128 13.16 -1.16 -1.98
CA GLY A 128 13.11 -2.56 -2.38
C GLY A 128 13.77 -2.84 -3.74
N ALA A 129 13.67 -1.92 -4.71
CA ALA A 129 14.33 -2.06 -6.00
C ALA A 129 15.86 -1.88 -5.88
N THR A 130 16.32 -1.00 -5.00
CA THR A 130 17.76 -0.87 -4.72
C THR A 130 18.33 -2.10 -4.02
N THR A 131 17.59 -2.67 -3.06
CA THR A 131 17.90 -3.97 -2.43
C THR A 131 18.04 -5.06 -3.49
N ALA A 132 17.13 -5.10 -4.48
CA ALA A 132 17.22 -6.06 -5.58
C ALA A 132 18.49 -5.84 -6.45
N LEU A 133 18.81 -4.60 -6.79
CA LEU A 133 20.01 -4.27 -7.59
C LEU A 133 21.31 -4.57 -6.83
N ASN A 134 21.36 -4.26 -5.54
CA ASN A 134 22.47 -4.63 -4.66
C ASN A 134 22.64 -6.15 -4.58
N ALA A 135 21.55 -6.90 -4.38
CA ALA A 135 21.58 -8.36 -4.36
C ALA A 135 22.12 -8.97 -5.66
N LEU A 136 21.68 -8.43 -6.80
CA LEU A 136 22.04 -8.93 -8.13
C LEU A 136 23.48 -8.60 -8.52
N SER A 137 23.98 -7.45 -8.07
CA SER A 137 25.30 -6.94 -8.42
C SER A 137 26.40 -7.25 -7.41
N ASP A 138 26.06 -7.90 -6.29
CA ASP A 138 26.94 -8.01 -5.11
C ASP A 138 27.45 -6.64 -4.64
N HIS A 139 26.53 -5.66 -4.62
CA HIS A 139 26.82 -4.28 -4.21
C HIS A 139 27.95 -3.62 -5.01
N ALA A 140 27.87 -3.66 -6.35
CA ALA A 140 28.95 -3.17 -7.22
C ALA A 140 29.14 -1.64 -7.21
N THR A 141 28.15 -0.86 -6.76
CA THR A 141 28.26 0.58 -6.58
C THR A 141 27.44 1.04 -5.38
N CYS A 142 27.66 2.29 -4.95
CA CYS A 142 26.91 2.91 -3.86
C CYS A 142 25.40 2.82 -4.08
N THR A 143 24.67 2.39 -3.05
CA THR A 143 23.21 2.20 -3.07
C THR A 143 22.45 3.44 -3.56
N ASN A 144 22.95 4.66 -3.29
CA ASN A 144 22.33 5.90 -3.78
C ASN A 144 22.34 6.03 -5.31
N TRP A 145 23.33 5.47 -6.01
CA TRP A 145 23.33 5.45 -7.48
C TRP A 145 22.26 4.52 -8.02
N TYR A 146 22.06 3.36 -7.38
CA TYR A 146 20.92 2.50 -7.70
C TYR A 146 19.60 3.21 -7.41
N ALA A 147 19.48 3.92 -6.28
CA ALA A 147 18.27 4.68 -5.94
C ALA A 147 17.97 5.75 -6.99
N LEU A 148 18.99 6.46 -7.47
CA LEU A 148 18.85 7.47 -8.52
C LEU A 148 18.41 6.83 -9.85
N ALA A 149 19.04 5.73 -10.25
CA ALA A 149 18.69 5.01 -11.48
C ALA A 149 17.26 4.47 -11.44
N VAL A 150 16.85 3.85 -10.34
CA VAL A 150 15.47 3.39 -10.12
C VAL A 150 14.50 4.57 -10.17
N THR A 151 14.82 5.68 -9.51
CA THR A 151 13.98 6.89 -9.52
C THR A 151 13.81 7.45 -10.92
N ALA A 152 14.86 7.46 -11.75
CA ALA A 152 14.77 7.87 -13.14
C ALA A 152 13.79 6.98 -13.94
N VAL A 153 13.87 5.66 -13.76
CA VAL A 153 12.91 4.72 -14.38
C VAL A 153 11.48 4.97 -13.88
N VAL A 154 11.32 5.18 -12.57
CA VAL A 154 10.02 5.51 -11.98
C VAL A 154 9.43 6.78 -12.60
N VAL A 155 10.22 7.85 -12.72
CA VAL A 155 9.78 9.11 -13.35
C VAL A 155 9.35 8.89 -14.80
N LEU A 156 10.15 8.18 -15.59
CA LEU A 156 9.88 7.94 -17.01
C LEU A 156 8.56 7.19 -17.22
N VAL A 157 8.34 6.10 -16.47
CA VAL A 157 7.17 5.24 -16.67
C VAL A 157 5.94 5.74 -15.93
N ALA A 158 6.08 6.33 -14.73
CA ALA A 158 4.94 6.92 -14.01
C ALA A 158 4.36 8.13 -14.73
N SER A 159 5.13 8.76 -15.63
CA SER A 159 4.68 9.86 -16.49
C SER A 159 3.78 9.41 -17.65
N LEU A 160 3.58 8.10 -17.87
CA LEU A 160 2.50 7.60 -18.72
C LEU A 160 1.14 7.98 -18.10
N ARG A 161 0.21 8.52 -18.90
CA ARG A 161 -0.97 9.25 -18.39
C ARG A 161 -2.15 8.37 -18.01
N LYS A 162 -2.27 7.16 -18.57
CA LYS A 162 -3.45 6.30 -18.42
C LYS A 162 -3.14 5.06 -17.59
N PHE A 163 -4.01 4.73 -16.62
CA PHE A 163 -3.93 3.42 -15.95
C PHE A 163 -4.11 2.27 -16.94
N GLY A 164 -4.89 2.44 -18.01
CA GLY A 164 -4.99 1.45 -19.08
C GLY A 164 -3.64 1.07 -19.71
N GLU A 165 -2.72 2.02 -19.84
CA GLU A 165 -1.35 1.77 -20.34
C GLU A 165 -0.48 1.10 -19.27
N LEU A 166 -0.76 1.39 -17.98
CA LEU A 166 -0.11 0.75 -16.84
C LEU A 166 -0.71 -0.62 -16.48
N SER A 167 -1.90 -0.98 -16.98
CA SER A 167 -2.60 -2.22 -16.63
C SER A 167 -1.83 -3.47 -17.02
N TRP A 168 -1.24 -3.51 -18.22
CA TRP A 168 -0.42 -4.64 -18.65
C TRP A 168 0.88 -4.75 -17.84
N ILE A 169 1.52 -3.62 -17.58
CA ILE A 169 2.73 -3.53 -16.75
C ILE A 169 2.42 -3.97 -15.31
N SER A 170 1.23 -3.63 -14.79
CA SER A 170 0.76 -4.07 -13.47
C SER A 170 0.57 -5.57 -13.40
N TRP A 171 0.08 -6.21 -14.48
CA TRP A 171 -0.02 -7.66 -14.61
C TRP A 171 1.34 -8.34 -14.58
N ALA A 172 2.25 -7.91 -15.46
CA ALA A 172 3.61 -8.44 -15.51
C ALA A 172 4.32 -8.24 -14.16
N GLY A 173 4.13 -7.07 -13.53
CA GLY A 173 4.68 -6.75 -12.23
C GLY A 173 4.04 -7.52 -11.06
N PHE A 174 2.78 -7.94 -11.16
CA PHE A 174 2.16 -8.80 -10.14
C PHE A 174 2.70 -10.22 -10.24
N VAL A 175 2.67 -10.81 -11.45
CA VAL A 175 3.19 -12.17 -11.70
C VAL A 175 4.67 -12.26 -11.31
N SER A 176 5.47 -11.25 -11.65
CA SER A 176 6.88 -11.13 -11.28
C SER A 176 7.10 -11.23 -9.75
N VAL A 177 6.44 -10.39 -8.95
CA VAL A 177 6.61 -10.42 -7.48
C VAL A 177 6.00 -11.67 -6.86
N PHE A 178 4.85 -12.14 -7.36
CA PHE A 178 4.24 -13.37 -6.87
C PHE A 178 5.16 -14.58 -7.09
N ALA A 179 5.75 -14.72 -8.29
CA ALA A 179 6.71 -15.76 -8.59
C ALA A 179 7.98 -15.64 -7.73
N ALA A 180 8.52 -14.43 -7.54
CA ALA A 180 9.68 -14.18 -6.70
C ALA A 180 9.45 -14.61 -5.24
N VAL A 181 8.30 -14.28 -4.67
CA VAL A 181 7.92 -14.71 -3.32
C VAL A 181 7.77 -16.23 -3.26
N PHE A 182 7.12 -16.83 -4.24
CA PHE A 182 6.91 -18.29 -4.27
C PHE A 182 8.23 -19.06 -4.33
N ILE A 183 9.21 -18.57 -5.11
CA ILE A 183 10.58 -19.10 -5.16
C ILE A 183 11.21 -19.10 -3.77
N VAL A 184 11.06 -18.02 -3.01
CA VAL A 184 11.65 -17.89 -1.67
C VAL A 184 10.93 -18.78 -0.67
N VAL A 185 9.59 -18.81 -0.70
CA VAL A 185 8.77 -19.68 0.15
C VAL A 185 9.17 -21.14 -0.04
N ILE A 186 9.27 -21.63 -1.28
CA ILE A 186 9.76 -23.00 -1.54
C ILE A 186 11.23 -23.13 -1.12
N GLY A 187 12.05 -22.17 -1.52
CA GLY A 187 13.50 -22.17 -1.29
C GLY A 187 13.89 -22.36 0.17
N VAL A 188 13.24 -21.65 1.10
CA VAL A 188 13.53 -21.80 2.54
C VAL A 188 13.12 -23.16 3.08
N THR A 189 12.10 -23.83 2.50
CA THR A 189 11.68 -25.16 2.95
C THR A 189 12.63 -26.29 2.55
N LEU A 190 13.45 -26.06 1.53
CA LEU A 190 14.42 -27.03 1.01
C LEU A 190 15.78 -26.95 1.72
N ARG A 191 15.95 -26.03 2.68
CA ARG A 191 17.19 -25.88 3.43
C ARG A 191 17.09 -26.56 4.79
N ASP A 192 18.14 -27.29 5.15
CA ASP A 192 18.26 -27.89 6.49
C ASP A 192 18.48 -26.83 7.58
N ARG A 193 19.07 -25.69 7.22
CA ARG A 193 19.38 -24.57 8.11
C ARG A 193 19.08 -23.21 7.45
N PRO A 194 18.62 -22.20 8.21
CA PRO A 194 18.44 -20.84 7.70
C PRO A 194 19.74 -20.30 7.10
N ALA A 195 19.63 -19.58 5.99
CA ALA A 195 20.81 -19.06 5.31
C ALA A 195 21.56 -17.98 6.12
N GLY A 196 20.84 -17.21 6.96
CA GLY A 196 21.44 -16.21 7.83
C GLY A 196 22.08 -16.77 9.10
N ALA A 197 21.80 -18.04 9.46
CA ALA A 197 22.36 -18.67 10.66
C ALA A 197 23.81 -19.14 10.43
N PRO A 198 24.59 -19.37 11.51
CA PRO A 198 25.85 -20.08 11.42
C PRO A 198 25.69 -21.42 10.69
N GLN A 199 26.50 -21.65 9.64
CA GLN A 199 26.36 -22.85 8.80
C GLN A 199 26.90 -24.11 9.49
N THR A 200 27.73 -23.95 10.54
CA THR A 200 28.26 -25.04 11.37
C THR A 200 27.98 -24.78 12.84
N GLY A 201 28.00 -25.84 13.64
CA GLY A 201 27.73 -25.77 15.08
C GLY A 201 26.25 -25.63 15.44
N ASP A 202 26.00 -25.46 16.73
CA ASP A 202 24.67 -25.18 17.27
C ASP A 202 24.33 -23.71 17.07
N TYR A 203 23.05 -23.44 16.82
CA TYR A 203 22.55 -22.08 16.70
C TYR A 203 21.15 -21.98 17.31
N ASP A 204 20.84 -20.83 17.88
CA ASP A 204 19.49 -20.52 18.31
C ASP A 204 18.64 -20.14 17.09
N PHE A 205 17.59 -20.92 16.85
CA PHE A 205 16.64 -20.69 15.77
C PHE A 205 15.74 -19.47 16.05
N GLY A 206 15.45 -19.16 17.32
CA GLY A 206 14.66 -18.00 17.72
C GLY A 206 13.20 -18.04 17.25
N TYR A 207 12.54 -19.20 17.30
CA TYR A 207 11.11 -19.30 16.99
C TYR A 207 10.25 -19.03 18.22
N HIS A 208 9.31 -18.11 18.07
CA HIS A 208 8.32 -17.77 19.07
C HIS A 208 6.92 -18.05 18.55
N ALA A 209 6.20 -18.98 19.19
CA ALA A 209 4.76 -19.15 18.98
C ALA A 209 3.99 -17.92 19.48
N VAL A 210 4.37 -17.43 20.66
CA VAL A 210 3.92 -16.18 21.28
C VAL A 210 5.17 -15.45 21.76
N ALA A 211 5.34 -14.19 21.34
CA ALA A 211 6.46 -13.35 21.77
C ALA A 211 5.98 -12.27 22.75
N PHE A 212 6.93 -11.63 23.44
CA PHE A 212 6.68 -10.57 24.42
C PHE A 212 7.48 -9.31 24.06
N PRO A 213 7.12 -8.63 22.95
CA PRO A 213 7.82 -7.42 22.54
C PRO A 213 7.58 -6.27 23.52
N SER A 214 8.52 -5.33 23.55
CA SER A 214 8.28 -4.02 24.16
C SER A 214 7.14 -3.29 23.43
N PHE A 215 6.58 -2.25 24.06
CA PHE A 215 5.53 -1.44 23.43
C PHE A 215 5.96 -0.90 22.06
N VAL A 216 7.16 -0.33 21.95
CA VAL A 216 7.69 0.23 20.70
C VAL A 216 7.79 -0.84 19.61
N GLN A 217 8.34 -2.01 19.93
CA GLN A 217 8.44 -3.12 18.98
C GLN A 217 7.06 -3.63 18.54
N GLY A 218 6.15 -3.82 19.49
CA GLY A 218 4.81 -4.35 19.22
C GLY A 218 3.96 -3.40 18.37
N ILE A 219 3.94 -2.09 18.71
CA ILE A 219 3.14 -1.12 17.98
C ILE A 219 3.71 -0.84 16.58
N SER A 220 5.03 -0.82 16.44
CA SER A 220 5.71 -0.73 15.13
C SER A 220 5.36 -1.92 14.25
N ALA A 221 5.44 -3.14 14.79
CA ALA A 221 5.11 -4.34 14.04
C ALA A 221 3.63 -4.36 13.63
N ALA A 222 2.72 -3.98 14.53
CA ALA A 222 1.30 -3.84 14.21
C ALA A 222 1.04 -2.80 13.12
N ALA A 223 1.76 -1.67 13.12
CA ALA A 223 1.63 -0.61 12.10
C ALA A 223 2.16 -1.06 10.73
N THR A 224 3.29 -1.77 10.69
CA THR A 224 3.83 -2.35 9.44
C THR A 224 2.87 -3.41 8.87
N LEU A 225 2.34 -4.30 9.72
CA LEU A 225 1.32 -5.29 9.32
C LEU A 225 0.01 -4.64 8.85
N PHE A 226 -0.42 -3.57 9.50
CA PHE A 226 -1.58 -2.79 9.05
C PHE A 226 -1.34 -2.23 7.64
N SER A 227 -0.19 -1.59 7.42
CA SER A 227 0.15 -0.99 6.12
C SER A 227 0.16 -1.99 4.98
N ALA A 228 0.46 -3.26 5.25
CA ALA A 228 0.52 -4.33 4.25
C ALA A 228 -0.78 -4.49 3.44
N SER A 229 -1.92 -4.10 4.01
CA SER A 229 -3.23 -4.21 3.35
C SER A 229 -4.08 -2.91 3.37
N ALA A 230 -3.50 -1.78 3.78
CA ALA A 230 -4.21 -0.50 3.94
C ALA A 230 -4.40 0.30 2.64
N GLY A 231 -4.19 -0.31 1.47
CA GLY A 231 -4.22 0.34 0.16
C GLY A 231 -5.61 0.72 -0.37
N THR A 232 -6.68 0.48 0.39
CA THR A 232 -8.08 0.61 -0.05
C THR A 232 -8.44 2.03 -0.51
N SER A 233 -7.78 3.05 0.05
CA SER A 233 -7.96 4.45 -0.37
C SER A 233 -7.62 4.70 -1.85
N ALA A 234 -6.68 3.95 -2.43
CA ALA A 234 -6.34 4.05 -3.86
C ALA A 234 -7.27 3.23 -4.77
N PHE A 235 -8.22 2.47 -4.20
CA PHE A 235 -9.19 1.76 -5.00
C PHE A 235 -10.22 2.71 -5.63
N LEU A 236 -10.51 3.85 -4.99
CA LEU A 236 -11.52 4.80 -5.49
C LEU A 236 -11.21 5.39 -6.89
N PRO A 237 -9.99 5.87 -7.19
CA PRO A 237 -9.64 6.28 -8.55
C PRO A 237 -9.81 5.15 -9.57
N VAL A 238 -9.43 3.93 -9.22
CA VAL A 238 -9.60 2.76 -10.11
C VAL A 238 -11.08 2.45 -10.33
N ILE A 239 -11.91 2.56 -9.28
CA ILE A 239 -13.37 2.39 -9.37
C ILE A 239 -13.98 3.41 -10.34
N SER A 240 -13.48 4.64 -10.37
CA SER A 240 -13.96 5.67 -11.31
C SER A 240 -13.64 5.38 -12.79
N GLU A 241 -12.71 4.48 -13.06
CA GLU A 241 -12.33 4.03 -14.41
C GLU A 241 -13.00 2.69 -14.79
N MET A 242 -13.78 2.10 -13.88
CA MET A 242 -14.54 0.89 -14.18
C MET A 242 -15.73 1.21 -15.10
N ARG A 243 -15.97 0.31 -16.07
CA ARG A 243 -17.17 0.35 -16.91
C ARG A 243 -18.43 0.29 -16.05
N GLN A 244 -18.45 -0.61 -15.06
CA GLN A 244 -19.54 -0.78 -14.10
C GLN A 244 -19.02 -0.63 -12.66
N PRO A 245 -19.03 0.58 -12.08
CA PRO A 245 -18.51 0.82 -10.73
C PRO A 245 -19.23 0.03 -9.63
N ARG A 246 -20.51 -0.35 -9.83
CA ARG A 246 -21.29 -1.16 -8.88
C ARG A 246 -20.66 -2.54 -8.60
N ASP A 247 -19.88 -3.07 -9.53
CA ASP A 247 -19.22 -4.36 -9.41
C ASP A 247 -17.93 -4.34 -8.57
N TYR A 248 -17.49 -3.18 -8.07
CA TYR A 248 -16.21 -3.04 -7.37
C TYR A 248 -16.02 -4.00 -6.18
N LYS A 249 -17.12 -4.38 -5.49
CA LYS A 249 -17.06 -5.30 -4.35
C LYS A 249 -16.52 -6.67 -4.75
N LYS A 250 -16.81 -7.13 -5.98
CA LYS A 250 -16.25 -8.38 -6.51
C LYS A 250 -14.74 -8.30 -6.55
N SER A 251 -14.21 -7.17 -7.05
CA SER A 251 -12.77 -6.91 -7.12
C SER A 251 -12.13 -6.76 -5.75
N LEU A 252 -12.79 -6.06 -4.84
CA LEU A 252 -12.34 -5.86 -3.47
C LEU A 252 -12.22 -7.19 -2.72
N TYR A 253 -13.28 -8.01 -2.71
CA TYR A 253 -13.27 -9.27 -1.98
C TYR A 253 -12.27 -10.26 -2.56
N LEU A 254 -12.18 -10.37 -3.90
CA LEU A 254 -11.18 -11.22 -4.53
C LEU A 254 -9.76 -10.79 -4.13
N CYS A 255 -9.45 -9.49 -4.25
CA CYS A 255 -8.15 -8.96 -3.86
C CYS A 255 -7.84 -9.24 -2.38
N MET A 256 -8.71 -8.83 -1.46
CA MET A 256 -8.42 -8.90 -0.03
C MET A 256 -8.36 -10.34 0.49
N LEU A 257 -9.19 -11.25 -0.06
CA LEU A 257 -9.12 -12.67 0.27
C LEU A 257 -7.79 -13.27 -0.17
N THR A 258 -7.39 -13.04 -1.43
CA THR A 258 -6.12 -13.54 -1.98
C THR A 258 -4.92 -12.96 -1.23
N VAL A 259 -4.92 -11.66 -0.96
CA VAL A 259 -3.87 -10.97 -0.20
C VAL A 259 -3.75 -11.56 1.20
N THR A 260 -4.84 -11.63 1.95
CA THR A 260 -4.82 -12.11 3.34
C THR A 260 -4.39 -13.57 3.42
N ALA A 261 -4.88 -14.43 2.51
CA ALA A 261 -4.49 -15.83 2.45
C ALA A 261 -2.99 -16.00 2.13
N ALA A 262 -2.47 -15.27 1.15
CA ALA A 262 -1.06 -15.33 0.78
C ALA A 262 -0.15 -14.78 1.88
N TYR A 263 -0.56 -13.67 2.51
CA TYR A 263 0.15 -13.05 3.62
C TYR A 263 0.30 -13.98 4.82
N LEU A 264 -0.79 -14.65 5.21
CA LEU A 264 -0.77 -15.60 6.31
C LEU A 264 0.06 -16.84 5.96
N SER A 265 -0.20 -17.45 4.80
CA SER A 265 0.48 -18.68 4.39
C SER A 265 1.98 -18.46 4.15
N PHE A 266 2.36 -17.52 3.29
CA PHE A 266 3.77 -17.25 2.98
C PHE A 266 4.51 -16.68 4.19
N GLY A 267 3.86 -15.81 4.96
CA GLY A 267 4.40 -15.28 6.21
C GLY A 267 4.79 -16.38 7.19
N LEU A 268 3.84 -17.28 7.49
CA LEU A 268 4.06 -18.38 8.42
C LEU A 268 5.09 -19.39 7.94
N VAL A 269 5.10 -19.72 6.64
CA VAL A 269 6.12 -20.64 6.08
C VAL A 269 7.50 -20.02 6.18
N VAL A 270 7.71 -18.78 5.74
CA VAL A 270 9.04 -18.16 5.86
C VAL A 270 9.46 -18.07 7.33
N TYR A 271 8.56 -17.68 8.23
CA TYR A 271 8.92 -17.60 9.65
C TYR A 271 9.22 -18.96 10.30
N ARG A 272 8.45 -20.01 9.96
CA ARG A 272 8.66 -21.35 10.52
C ARG A 272 9.99 -21.97 10.09
N TRP A 273 10.56 -21.58 8.96
CA TRP A 273 11.84 -22.09 8.44
C TRP A 273 13.03 -21.15 8.63
N CYS A 274 12.80 -19.85 8.87
CA CYS A 274 13.89 -18.89 9.09
C CYS A 274 14.03 -18.43 10.55
N GLY A 275 12.96 -18.49 11.37
CA GLY A 275 13.00 -18.04 12.76
C GLY A 275 13.45 -16.58 12.87
N LYS A 276 14.44 -16.29 13.73
CA LYS A 276 15.02 -14.94 13.86
C LYS A 276 15.94 -14.52 12.70
N TRP A 277 16.29 -15.45 11.81
CA TRP A 277 17.27 -15.25 10.73
C TRP A 277 16.64 -14.77 9.41
N ILE A 278 15.44 -14.18 9.50
CA ILE A 278 14.74 -13.59 8.36
C ILE A 278 15.46 -12.31 7.92
N THR A 279 15.72 -12.19 6.62
CA THR A 279 16.21 -10.95 6.02
C THR A 279 15.04 -9.98 5.81
N THR A 280 15.31 -8.68 5.88
CA THR A 280 14.34 -7.66 5.46
C THR A 280 14.91 -6.92 4.25
N PRO A 281 14.26 -6.96 3.07
CA PRO A 281 13.04 -7.72 2.75
C PRO A 281 13.24 -9.24 2.74
N SER A 282 12.14 -10.00 2.92
CA SER A 282 12.19 -11.47 3.07
C SER A 282 12.68 -12.23 1.84
N LEU A 283 12.77 -11.57 0.67
CA LEU A 283 13.26 -12.20 -0.56
C LEU A 283 14.71 -12.71 -0.44
N GLY A 284 15.52 -12.12 0.45
CA GLY A 284 16.89 -12.53 0.70
C GLY A 284 17.06 -13.77 1.59
N SER A 285 15.98 -14.32 2.15
CA SER A 285 16.06 -15.31 3.24
C SER A 285 16.44 -16.73 2.78
N ALA A 286 16.34 -17.03 1.48
CA ALA A 286 16.59 -18.36 0.92
C ALA A 286 18.07 -18.64 0.57
N GLY A 287 18.99 -17.76 0.96
CA GLY A 287 20.44 -17.87 0.71
C GLY A 287 20.90 -17.27 -0.62
N PRO A 288 22.21 -17.20 -0.87
CA PRO A 288 22.78 -16.30 -1.90
C PRO A 288 22.25 -16.54 -3.32
N THR A 289 22.20 -17.79 -3.78
CA THR A 289 21.72 -18.13 -5.12
C THR A 289 20.24 -17.81 -5.30
N LEU A 290 19.39 -18.26 -4.36
CA LEU A 290 17.96 -18.02 -4.44
C LEU A 290 17.59 -16.56 -4.18
N LYS A 291 18.37 -15.83 -3.38
CA LYS A 291 18.30 -14.37 -3.22
C LYS A 291 18.46 -13.68 -4.58
N LYS A 292 19.50 -14.03 -5.36
CA LYS A 292 19.68 -13.46 -6.70
C LYS A 292 18.56 -13.82 -7.66
N VAL A 293 18.13 -15.08 -7.67
CA VAL A 293 17.03 -15.54 -8.55
C VAL A 293 15.71 -14.84 -8.18
N SER A 294 15.35 -14.76 -6.90
CA SER A 294 14.12 -14.14 -6.44
C SER A 294 14.10 -12.64 -6.72
N TYR A 295 15.18 -11.91 -6.42
CA TYR A 295 15.27 -10.49 -6.74
C TYR A 295 15.33 -10.24 -8.25
N GLY A 296 15.98 -11.09 -9.03
CA GLY A 296 16.00 -10.99 -10.49
C GLY A 296 14.62 -11.14 -11.11
N VAL A 297 13.89 -12.19 -10.72
CA VAL A 297 12.50 -12.43 -11.17
C VAL A 297 11.57 -11.33 -10.66
N GLY A 298 11.77 -10.86 -9.43
CA GLY A 298 10.93 -9.87 -8.75
C GLY A 298 11.19 -8.42 -9.15
N LEU A 299 12.35 -8.11 -9.75
CA LEU A 299 12.81 -6.73 -9.99
C LEU A 299 11.79 -5.89 -10.75
N LEU A 300 11.23 -6.44 -11.84
CA LEU A 300 10.19 -5.77 -12.62
C LEU A 300 9.02 -5.39 -11.72
N GLY A 301 8.48 -6.35 -10.97
CA GLY A 301 7.35 -6.09 -10.11
C GLY A 301 7.67 -5.12 -8.98
N ILE A 302 8.86 -5.14 -8.40
CA ILE A 302 9.25 -4.18 -7.35
C ILE A 302 9.29 -2.75 -7.93
N ILE A 303 9.91 -2.54 -9.09
CA ILE A 303 9.96 -1.23 -9.77
C ILE A 303 8.55 -0.74 -10.14
N VAL A 304 7.72 -1.62 -10.70
CA VAL A 304 6.32 -1.30 -11.07
C VAL A 304 5.50 -0.87 -9.85
N THR A 305 5.80 -1.41 -8.67
CA THR A 305 5.14 -1.01 -7.43
C THR A 305 5.43 0.46 -7.10
N GLY A 306 6.70 0.88 -7.19
CA GLY A 306 7.08 2.30 -7.02
C GLY A 306 6.45 3.22 -8.07
N ILE A 307 6.41 2.78 -9.34
CA ILE A 307 5.74 3.50 -10.43
C ILE A 307 4.27 3.77 -10.11
N LEU A 308 3.53 2.75 -9.69
CA LEU A 308 2.11 2.89 -9.39
C LEU A 308 1.84 3.83 -8.22
N TYR A 309 2.67 3.78 -7.17
CA TYR A 309 2.51 4.66 -6.00
C TYR A 309 2.79 6.13 -6.33
N VAL A 310 3.82 6.42 -7.13
CA VAL A 310 4.04 7.78 -7.66
C VAL A 310 2.89 8.20 -8.56
N HIS A 311 2.44 7.33 -9.47
CA HIS A 311 1.37 7.67 -10.41
C HIS A 311 0.05 7.98 -9.69
N VAL A 312 -0.33 7.19 -8.68
CA VAL A 312 -1.56 7.39 -7.89
C VAL A 312 -1.53 8.73 -7.16
N SER A 313 -0.41 9.06 -6.51
CA SER A 313 -0.25 10.34 -5.79
C SER A 313 -0.18 11.53 -6.75
N ALA A 314 0.54 11.41 -7.86
CA ALA A 314 0.63 12.44 -8.90
C ALA A 314 -0.74 12.74 -9.51
N LYS A 315 -1.51 11.70 -9.83
CA LYS A 315 -2.86 11.84 -10.38
C LYS A 315 -3.81 12.56 -9.44
N TYR A 316 -3.73 12.29 -8.14
CA TYR A 316 -4.53 13.02 -7.16
C TYR A 316 -4.24 14.53 -7.20
N ILE A 317 -2.96 14.93 -7.15
CA ILE A 317 -2.56 16.34 -7.20
C ILE A 317 -2.94 16.97 -8.54
N PHE A 318 -2.64 16.28 -9.64
CA PHE A 318 -2.96 16.72 -10.99
C PHE A 318 -4.45 17.01 -11.19
N VAL A 319 -5.30 16.06 -10.78
CA VAL A 319 -6.76 16.25 -10.82
C VAL A 319 -7.15 17.40 -9.89
N ARG A 320 -6.58 17.51 -8.68
CA ARG A 320 -6.92 18.59 -7.73
C ARG A 320 -6.61 19.99 -8.29
N ILE A 321 -5.51 20.14 -9.03
CA ILE A 321 -5.07 21.41 -9.63
C ILE A 321 -5.91 21.76 -10.86
N LEU A 322 -6.15 20.79 -11.76
CA LEU A 322 -6.80 21.06 -13.05
C LEU A 322 -8.31 20.77 -13.07
N ARG A 323 -8.92 20.31 -11.97
CA ARG A 323 -10.37 20.04 -11.89
C ARG A 323 -11.17 21.28 -12.32
N GLY A 324 -12.11 21.10 -13.25
CA GLY A 324 -12.95 22.18 -13.78
C GLY A 324 -12.28 23.04 -14.87
N SER A 325 -11.02 22.76 -15.23
CA SER A 325 -10.36 23.41 -16.37
C SER A 325 -10.44 22.56 -17.64
N THR A 326 -10.41 23.19 -18.81
CA THR A 326 -10.32 22.52 -20.11
C THR A 326 -8.97 21.78 -20.28
N HIS A 327 -7.94 22.19 -19.53
CA HIS A 327 -6.60 21.59 -19.55
C HIS A 327 -6.57 20.16 -18.97
N LEU A 328 -7.54 19.77 -18.15
CA LEU A 328 -7.55 18.44 -17.53
C LEU A 328 -7.58 17.30 -18.55
N GLN A 329 -8.36 17.45 -19.63
CA GLN A 329 -8.55 16.43 -20.66
C GLN A 329 -8.00 16.81 -22.05
N SER A 330 -7.37 17.99 -22.19
CA SER A 330 -6.77 18.44 -23.46
C SER A 330 -5.24 18.37 -23.46
N ASN A 331 -4.64 18.08 -24.62
CA ASN A 331 -3.18 18.00 -24.80
C ASN A 331 -2.53 19.40 -24.87
N THR A 332 -2.65 20.18 -23.80
CA THR A 332 -2.09 21.54 -23.72
C THR A 332 -0.75 21.56 -23.00
N PHE A 333 0.03 22.64 -23.18
CA PHE A 333 1.27 22.83 -22.42
C PHE A 333 1.02 22.81 -20.91
N THR A 334 -0.03 23.47 -20.42
CA THR A 334 -0.43 23.48 -19.01
C THR A 334 -0.71 22.08 -18.48
N HIS A 335 -1.38 21.22 -19.26
CA HIS A 335 -1.60 19.82 -18.91
C HIS A 335 -0.27 19.09 -18.67
N TRP A 336 0.63 19.12 -19.66
CA TRP A 336 1.90 18.40 -19.60
C TRP A 336 2.84 18.97 -18.54
N ALA A 337 2.94 20.30 -18.43
CA ALA A 337 3.75 20.95 -17.40
C ALA A 337 3.28 20.56 -16.00
N THR A 338 1.96 20.59 -15.75
CA THR A 338 1.40 20.21 -14.44
C THR A 338 1.61 18.73 -14.15
N TRP A 339 1.32 17.85 -15.12
CA TRP A 339 1.47 16.41 -14.98
C TRP A 339 2.91 15.99 -14.68
N LEU A 340 3.87 16.44 -15.50
CA LEU A 340 5.29 16.13 -15.33
C LEU A 340 5.86 16.73 -14.04
N SER A 341 5.43 17.94 -13.65
CA SER A 341 5.85 18.53 -12.38
C SER A 341 5.39 17.69 -11.19
N CYS A 342 4.17 17.14 -11.24
CA CYS A 342 3.67 16.24 -10.21
C CYS A 342 4.49 14.95 -10.14
N THR A 343 4.71 14.26 -11.27
CA THR A 343 5.43 12.97 -11.27
C THR A 343 6.90 13.12 -10.89
N VAL A 344 7.59 14.12 -11.44
CA VAL A 344 9.01 14.40 -11.15
C VAL A 344 9.17 14.84 -9.70
N GLY A 345 8.39 15.82 -9.24
CA GLY A 345 8.49 16.36 -7.89
C GLY A 345 8.24 15.31 -6.82
N LEU A 346 7.19 14.51 -6.98
CA LEU A 346 6.86 13.42 -6.06
C LEU A 346 7.90 12.29 -6.05
N SER A 347 8.49 11.97 -7.21
CA SER A 347 9.57 10.98 -7.29
C SER A 347 10.83 11.45 -6.57
N ILE A 348 11.18 12.74 -6.66
CA ILE A 348 12.30 13.33 -5.92
C ILE A 348 12.06 13.17 -4.41
N VAL A 349 10.87 13.50 -3.91
CA VAL A 349 10.55 13.33 -2.49
C VAL A 349 10.64 11.85 -2.07
N ALA A 350 10.11 10.94 -2.87
CA ALA A 350 10.21 9.50 -2.61
C ALA A 350 11.67 9.00 -2.55
N PHE A 351 12.53 9.49 -3.45
CA PHE A 351 13.96 9.20 -3.45
C PHE A 351 14.64 9.70 -2.16
N LEU A 352 14.38 10.95 -1.76
CA LEU A 352 14.96 11.53 -0.55
C LEU A 352 14.54 10.73 0.70
N LEU A 353 13.28 10.31 0.77
CA LEU A 353 12.79 9.46 1.87
C LEU A 353 13.44 8.06 1.86
N ALA A 354 13.61 7.46 0.68
CA ALA A 354 14.25 6.15 0.55
C ALA A 354 15.72 6.18 0.99
N ALA A 355 16.42 7.28 0.73
CA ALA A 355 17.80 7.51 1.15
C ALA A 355 17.95 7.93 2.62
N ALA A 356 16.91 8.56 3.20
CA ALA A 356 16.89 8.99 4.60
C ALA A 356 16.45 7.89 5.57
N ILE A 357 15.61 6.94 5.14
CA ILE A 357 15.18 5.81 5.97
C ILE A 357 15.39 4.54 5.14
N PRO A 358 16.64 4.04 5.03
CA PRO A 358 16.97 2.93 4.14
C PRO A 358 16.50 1.55 4.67
N ILE A 359 15.53 1.53 5.59
CA ILE A 359 14.95 0.32 6.17
C ILE A 359 13.50 0.19 5.70
N PHE A 360 13.27 -0.81 4.85
CA PHE A 360 11.99 -1.07 4.20
C PHE A 360 10.79 -1.14 5.18
N ASN A 361 10.94 -1.87 6.31
CA ASN A 361 9.87 -2.02 7.30
C ASN A 361 9.48 -0.71 7.97
N TYR A 362 10.44 0.20 8.19
CA TYR A 362 10.20 1.50 8.83
C TYR A 362 9.44 2.43 7.89
N LEU A 363 9.76 2.42 6.59
CA LEU A 363 8.98 3.15 5.58
C LEU A 363 7.53 2.67 5.57
N LEU A 364 7.27 1.36 5.54
CA LEU A 364 5.90 0.85 5.54
C LEU A 364 5.17 1.10 6.87
N GLY A 365 5.83 0.94 8.02
CA GLY A 365 5.22 1.27 9.30
C GLY A 365 4.88 2.76 9.43
N LEU A 366 5.73 3.64 8.87
CA LEU A 366 5.48 5.08 8.82
C LEU A 366 4.31 5.41 7.90
N ALA A 367 4.27 4.82 6.68
CA ALA A 367 3.14 4.97 5.78
C ALA A 367 1.83 4.48 6.42
N GLY A 368 1.87 3.32 7.09
CA GLY A 368 0.77 2.75 7.85
C GLY A 368 0.23 3.70 8.92
N SER A 369 1.10 4.13 9.84
CA SER A 369 0.67 4.91 10.99
C SER A 369 0.36 6.38 10.68
N LEU A 370 1.28 7.09 10.02
CA LEU A 370 1.16 8.53 9.78
C LEU A 370 0.15 8.84 8.67
N GLY A 371 0.15 8.02 7.63
CA GLY A 371 -0.62 8.27 6.42
C GLY A 371 -1.92 7.47 6.35
N PHE A 372 -1.83 6.14 6.38
CA PHE A 372 -2.98 5.26 6.15
C PHE A 372 -3.93 5.20 7.34
N ALA A 373 -3.48 5.21 8.59
CA ALA A 373 -4.40 5.11 9.73
C ALA A 373 -5.45 6.25 9.74
N PRO A 374 -5.12 7.53 9.47
CA PRO A 374 -6.13 8.57 9.31
C PRO A 374 -7.15 8.31 8.18
N ILE A 375 -6.71 7.86 7.01
CA ILE A 375 -7.58 7.76 5.82
C ILE A 375 -8.23 6.38 5.63
N ALA A 376 -7.72 5.34 6.28
CA ALA A 376 -8.13 3.95 6.13
C ALA A 376 -8.59 3.28 7.45
N LEU A 377 -8.30 3.86 8.63
CA LEU A 377 -8.87 3.41 9.91
C LEU A 377 -9.81 4.42 10.55
N ILE A 378 -9.50 5.73 10.49
CA ILE A 378 -10.34 6.76 11.10
C ILE A 378 -11.46 7.17 10.15
N LEU A 379 -11.12 7.51 8.90
CA LEU A 379 -12.10 8.02 7.94
C LEU A 379 -13.22 7.02 7.65
N PRO A 380 -12.99 5.73 7.32
CA PRO A 380 -14.08 4.81 6.97
C PRO A 380 -15.17 4.67 8.04
N PRO A 381 -14.88 4.36 9.32
CA PRO A 381 -15.95 4.32 10.32
C PRO A 381 -16.65 5.67 10.51
N TRP A 382 -15.94 6.80 10.36
CA TRP A 382 -16.57 8.12 10.38
C TRP A 382 -17.57 8.27 9.22
N LEU A 383 -17.19 7.90 8.00
CA LEU A 383 -18.10 7.89 6.84
C LEU A 383 -19.36 7.05 7.12
N TRP A 384 -19.18 5.89 7.77
CA TRP A 384 -20.31 5.04 8.14
C TRP A 384 -21.21 5.71 9.20
N ILE A 385 -20.62 6.29 10.25
CA ILE A 385 -21.33 6.99 11.33
C ILE A 385 -22.12 8.18 10.79
N PHE A 386 -21.55 8.94 9.86
CA PHE A 386 -22.19 10.09 9.24
C PHE A 386 -23.50 9.69 8.53
N ASP A 387 -23.47 8.60 7.76
CA ASP A 387 -24.65 8.16 7.02
C ASP A 387 -25.67 7.38 7.86
N HIS A 388 -25.33 6.97 9.08
CA HIS A 388 -26.19 6.17 9.97
C HIS A 388 -26.38 6.85 11.34
N GLY A 389 -26.39 8.19 11.36
CA GLY A 389 -26.52 8.98 12.60
C GLY A 389 -27.76 8.63 13.42
N GLU A 390 -28.84 8.23 12.75
CA GLU A 390 -30.10 7.80 13.35
C GLU A 390 -30.00 6.51 14.16
N TRP A 391 -28.92 5.72 13.99
CA TRP A 391 -28.72 4.48 14.74
C TRP A 391 -28.27 4.73 16.18
N ARG A 392 -27.80 5.96 16.48
CA ARG A 392 -27.36 6.37 17.82
C ARG A 392 -28.45 6.24 18.89
N THR A 393 -29.69 6.51 18.51
CA THR A 393 -30.87 6.47 19.40
C THR A 393 -31.89 5.45 18.92
N SER A 394 -31.45 4.41 18.21
CA SER A 394 -32.35 3.40 17.69
C SER A 394 -32.95 2.55 18.81
N SER A 395 -34.24 2.22 18.69
CA SER A 395 -34.91 1.25 19.57
C SER A 395 -34.37 -0.18 19.42
N SER A 396 -33.63 -0.48 18.35
CA SER A 396 -32.96 -1.75 18.16
C SER A 396 -31.58 -1.74 18.83
N PRO A 397 -31.32 -2.57 19.86
CA PRO A 397 -30.04 -2.62 20.54
C PRO A 397 -28.88 -2.98 19.59
N VAL A 398 -29.15 -3.82 18.58
CA VAL A 398 -28.15 -4.23 17.57
C VAL A 398 -27.65 -3.02 16.77
N LYS A 399 -28.55 -2.16 16.29
CA LYS A 399 -28.19 -0.96 15.53
C LYS A 399 -27.34 -0.01 16.38
N MET A 400 -27.73 0.17 17.63
CA MET A 400 -27.00 1.01 18.57
C MET A 400 -25.59 0.45 18.86
N VAL A 401 -25.46 -0.86 19.09
CA VAL A 401 -24.16 -1.52 19.29
C VAL A 401 -23.25 -1.34 18.07
N VAL A 402 -23.76 -1.59 16.86
CA VAL A 402 -22.98 -1.39 15.62
C VAL A 402 -22.51 0.06 15.49
N TYR A 403 -23.36 1.03 15.83
CA TYR A 403 -22.99 2.45 15.80
C TYR A 403 -21.81 2.77 16.73
N TYR A 404 -21.85 2.29 17.98
CA TYR A 404 -20.76 2.52 18.93
C TYR A 404 -19.49 1.71 18.61
N LEU A 405 -19.61 0.53 17.98
CA LEU A 405 -18.44 -0.22 17.49
C LEU A 405 -17.65 0.55 16.43
N HIS A 406 -18.32 1.35 15.59
CA HIS A 406 -17.61 2.23 14.65
C HIS A 406 -16.84 3.34 15.37
N TRP A 407 -17.35 3.87 16.50
CA TRP A 407 -16.59 4.80 17.32
C TRP A 407 -15.36 4.14 17.97
N VAL A 408 -15.48 2.90 18.43
CA VAL A 408 -14.31 2.13 18.91
C VAL A 408 -13.28 1.96 17.79
N TRP A 409 -13.74 1.70 16.56
CA TRP A 409 -12.86 1.61 15.40
C TRP A 409 -12.15 2.95 15.10
N VAL A 410 -12.84 4.09 15.20
CA VAL A 410 -12.21 5.42 15.13
C VAL A 410 -11.08 5.55 16.18
N LEU A 411 -11.33 5.13 17.42
CA LEU A 411 -10.32 5.20 18.50
C LEU A 411 -9.11 4.29 18.23
N ILE A 412 -9.31 3.11 17.66
CA ILE A 412 -8.22 2.25 17.19
C ILE A 412 -7.39 2.97 16.12
N GLY A 413 -8.04 3.66 15.19
CA GLY A 413 -7.37 4.49 14.19
C GLY A 413 -6.52 5.59 14.83
N VAL A 414 -7.07 6.35 15.79
CA VAL A 414 -6.33 7.39 16.53
C VAL A 414 -5.13 6.80 17.27
N PHE A 415 -5.32 5.67 17.96
CA PHE A 415 -4.26 4.96 18.65
C PHE A 415 -3.15 4.51 17.69
N MET A 416 -3.50 3.96 16.53
CA MET A 416 -2.52 3.55 15.52
C MET A 416 -1.79 4.74 14.89
N THR A 417 -2.47 5.88 14.69
CA THR A 417 -1.82 7.10 14.22
C THR A 417 -0.80 7.61 15.24
N VAL A 418 -1.20 7.81 16.49
CA VAL A 418 -0.30 8.39 17.50
C VAL A 418 0.76 7.38 17.95
N GLY A 419 0.33 6.21 18.41
CA GLY A 419 1.21 5.17 18.95
C GLY A 419 2.07 4.53 17.88
N GLY A 420 1.53 4.27 16.69
CA GLY A 420 2.29 3.70 15.57
C GLY A 420 3.34 4.66 15.03
N THR A 421 3.01 5.95 14.88
CA THR A 421 3.99 6.94 14.43
C THR A 421 5.07 7.14 15.47
N TYR A 422 4.72 7.23 16.75
CA TYR A 422 5.71 7.26 17.84
C TYR A 422 6.64 6.03 17.79
N GLY A 423 6.08 4.82 17.73
CA GLY A 423 6.87 3.60 17.72
C GLY A 423 7.83 3.52 16.54
N ILE A 424 7.36 3.86 15.33
CA ILE A 424 8.20 3.83 14.13
C ILE A 424 9.27 4.91 14.17
N LEU A 425 8.96 6.14 14.59
CA LEU A 425 9.95 7.20 14.73
C LEU A 425 11.01 6.84 15.78
N GLN A 426 10.60 6.27 16.91
CA GLN A 426 11.53 5.77 17.92
C GLN A 426 12.42 4.66 17.35
N SER A 427 11.86 3.72 16.59
CA SER A 427 12.62 2.64 15.93
C SER A 427 13.64 3.18 14.94
N VAL A 428 13.29 4.24 14.18
CA VAL A 428 14.23 4.93 13.28
C VAL A 428 15.35 5.61 14.07
N VAL A 429 15.01 6.34 15.15
CA VAL A 429 16.00 7.00 16.02
C VAL A 429 16.97 5.99 16.62
N ASP A 430 16.47 4.86 17.10
CA ASP A 430 17.29 3.81 17.69
C ASP A 430 18.22 3.18 16.66
N ALA A 431 17.74 2.92 15.43
CA ALA A 431 18.57 2.42 14.33
C ALA A 431 19.68 3.40 13.90
N TYR A 432 19.44 4.71 13.99
CA TYR A 432 20.48 5.72 13.78
C TYR A 432 21.51 5.74 14.92
N ARG A 433 21.07 5.54 16.17
CA ARG A 433 21.95 5.54 17.34
C ARG A 433 22.81 4.28 17.44
N SER A 434 22.26 3.12 17.07
CA SER A 434 22.99 1.85 17.04
C SER A 434 24.00 1.77 15.89
N GLY A 435 23.84 2.60 14.86
CA GLY A 435 24.64 2.55 13.64
C GLY A 435 24.10 1.58 12.59
N ASP A 436 22.93 0.98 12.82
CA ASP A 436 22.23 0.16 11.81
C ASP A 436 21.89 0.99 10.56
N ILE A 437 21.59 2.28 10.76
CA ILE A 437 21.60 3.29 9.70
C ILE A 437 22.87 4.12 9.84
N GLY A 438 23.87 3.84 8.98
CA GLY A 438 25.18 4.52 9.00
C GLY A 438 25.16 6.02 8.66
N GLY A 439 23.99 6.60 8.37
CA GLY A 439 23.80 8.01 8.06
C GLY A 439 22.79 8.24 6.95
N THR A 440 22.31 9.49 6.82
CA THR A 440 21.49 9.90 5.67
C THR A 440 22.31 9.76 4.39
N PHE A 441 21.75 9.16 3.34
CA PHE A 441 22.48 8.86 2.09
C PHE A 441 23.70 7.96 2.30
N SER A 442 23.62 7.00 3.22
CA SER A 442 24.65 5.96 3.34
C SER A 442 24.80 5.17 2.04
N CYS A 443 26.05 4.83 1.69
CA CYS A 443 26.34 3.96 0.56
C CYS A 443 26.25 2.47 0.89
N ALA A 444 25.90 2.09 2.13
CA ALA A 444 25.90 0.69 2.56
C ALA A 444 24.97 -0.22 1.75
N ASP A 445 25.35 -1.50 1.65
CA ASP A 445 24.50 -2.55 1.10
C ASP A 445 23.23 -2.71 1.96
N ASN A 446 22.08 -2.75 1.30
CA ASN A 446 20.76 -2.89 1.91
C ASN A 446 20.03 -4.18 1.47
N SER A 447 20.77 -5.19 1.01
CA SER A 447 20.21 -6.39 0.35
C SER A 447 20.17 -7.68 1.15
#